data_AF-A0A7X7H6B5-F1
#
_entry.id   AF-A0A7X7H6B5-F1
#
_cell.length_a   1.000
_cell.length_b   1.000
_cell.length_c   1.000
_cell.angle_alpha   90.00
_cell.angle_beta   90.00
_cell.angle_gamma   90.00
#
_symmetry.space_group_name_H-M   'P 1'
#
loop_
_entity.id
_entity.type
_entity.pdbx_description
1 polymer ?
#
loop_
_entity_poly.entity_id
_entity_poly.type
_entity_poly.pdbx_seq_one_letter_code
_entity_poly.pdbx_strand_id
1 'polypeptide(L)'
;MNKNLTVVMRNVGKILMNRVQMGISYESWSDELSYREIKTSYLIIKEQLRELIGDITELSADELEELGFKKWEEESELYLIPLWAFDLIPDGTELECIDGDKAIKGKDEIDLGTLFGCIAWGFKPKYN
;
A
#
# COMPACT_ATOMS: atom_id res chain seq x y z
N MET A 1 18.07 -11.70 3.06
CA MET A 1 17.16 -12.12 4.14
C MET A 1 15.86 -12.50 3.46
N ASN A 2 15.42 -13.77 3.53
CA ASN A 2 14.18 -14.19 2.88
C ASN A 2 13.01 -13.64 3.73
N LYS A 3 12.53 -12.45 3.36
CA LYS A 3 11.47 -11.75 4.10
C LYS A 3 10.19 -12.52 3.80
N ASN A 4 9.60 -13.20 4.80
CA ASN A 4 8.29 -13.79 4.60
C ASN A 4 7.24 -12.67 4.69
N LEU A 5 7.12 -11.88 3.61
CA LEU A 5 6.22 -10.74 3.48
C LEU A 5 4.79 -11.16 3.78
N THR A 6 4.37 -12.32 3.28
CA THR A 6 3.09 -12.95 3.63
C THR A 6 2.85 -13.05 5.14
N VAL A 7 3.81 -13.52 5.95
CA VAL A 7 3.65 -13.59 7.41
C VAL A 7 3.55 -12.20 8.04
N VAL A 8 4.35 -11.24 7.56
CA VAL A 8 4.33 -9.86 8.04
C VAL A 8 2.99 -9.21 7.74
N MET A 9 2.51 -9.29 6.51
CA MET A 9 1.23 -8.71 6.09
C MET A 9 0.05 -9.36 6.81
N ARG A 10 0.11 -10.66 7.09
CA ARG A 10 -0.90 -11.34 7.92
C ARG A 10 -0.93 -10.76 9.34
N ASN A 11 0.22 -10.46 9.93
CA ASN A 11 0.29 -9.88 11.27
C ASN A 11 -0.18 -8.42 11.26
N VAL A 12 0.18 -7.63 10.24
CA VAL A 12 -0.34 -6.28 10.02
C VAL A 12 -1.86 -6.29 9.95
N GLY A 13 -2.45 -7.18 9.14
CA GLY A 13 -3.90 -7.33 9.02
C GLY A 13 -4.56 -7.64 10.36
N LYS A 14 -3.98 -8.55 11.16
CA LYS A 14 -4.49 -8.86 12.51
C LYS A 14 -4.47 -7.64 13.43
N ILE A 15 -3.39 -6.86 13.44
CA ILE A 15 -3.26 -5.68 14.30
C ILE A 15 -4.33 -4.64 13.95
N LEU A 16 -4.48 -4.33 12.67
CA LEU A 16 -5.46 -3.35 12.20
C LEU A 16 -6.89 -3.82 12.45
N MET A 17 -7.21 -5.08 12.16
CA MET A 17 -8.54 -5.64 12.39
C MET A 17 -8.90 -5.68 13.88
N ASN A 18 -7.95 -6.01 14.76
CA ASN A 18 -8.19 -5.93 16.20
C ASN A 18 -8.46 -4.48 16.64
N ARG A 19 -7.77 -3.50 16.06
CA ARG A 19 -7.99 -2.09 16.40
C ARG A 19 -9.37 -1.60 15.95
N VAL A 20 -9.83 -2.02 14.79
CA VAL A 20 -11.21 -1.80 14.32
C VAL A 20 -12.20 -2.45 15.28
N GLN A 21 -11.98 -3.72 15.65
CA GLN A 21 -12.89 -4.42 16.56
C GLN A 21 -12.95 -3.78 17.95
N MET A 22 -11.84 -3.26 18.48
CA MET A 22 -11.84 -2.51 19.75
C MET A 22 -12.76 -1.30 19.67
N GLY A 23 -12.70 -0.52 18.59
CA GLY A 23 -13.58 0.63 18.38
C GLY A 23 -15.06 0.30 18.24
N ILE A 24 -15.39 -0.93 17.85
CA ILE A 24 -16.78 -1.43 17.78
C ILE A 24 -17.24 -2.01 19.13
N SER A 25 -16.35 -2.76 19.81
CA SER A 25 -16.69 -3.50 21.01
C SER A 25 -16.65 -2.68 22.30
N TYR A 26 -15.83 -1.63 22.35
CA TYR A 26 -15.66 -0.85 23.57
C TYR A 26 -16.62 0.34 23.56
N GLU A 27 -17.73 0.24 24.29
CA GLU A 27 -18.72 1.31 24.42
C GLU A 27 -18.14 2.63 24.95
N SER A 28 -16.98 2.57 25.62
CA SER A 28 -16.27 3.75 26.12
C SER A 28 -15.45 4.49 25.06
N TRP A 29 -15.27 3.91 23.88
CA TRP A 29 -14.54 4.54 22.79
C TRP A 29 -15.49 5.36 21.93
N SER A 30 -15.17 6.65 21.75
CA SER A 30 -15.83 7.47 20.75
C SER A 30 -15.33 7.14 19.35
N ASP A 31 -16.12 7.49 18.33
CA ASP A 31 -15.71 7.35 16.92
C ASP A 31 -14.36 8.04 16.63
N GLU A 32 -14.14 9.21 17.22
CA GLU A 32 -12.90 9.98 17.10
C GLU A 32 -11.70 9.21 17.71
N LEU A 33 -11.89 8.59 18.88
CA LEU A 33 -10.85 7.77 19.51
C LEU A 33 -10.56 6.54 18.65
N SER A 34 -11.59 5.84 18.19
CA SER A 34 -11.49 4.67 17.32
C SER A 34 -10.72 4.98 16.04
N TYR A 35 -11.07 6.08 15.36
CA TYR A 35 -10.38 6.54 14.17
C TYR A 35 -8.91 6.88 14.45
N ARG A 36 -8.64 7.65 15.52
CA ARG A 36 -7.28 8.02 15.92
C ARG A 36 -6.40 6.81 16.17
N GLU A 37 -6.93 5.80 16.83
CA GLU A 37 -6.23 4.57 17.19
C GLU A 37 -5.90 3.70 15.96
N ILE A 38 -6.84 3.57 15.01
CA ILE A 38 -6.62 2.90 13.73
C ILE A 38 -5.54 3.65 12.93
N LYS A 39 -5.68 4.97 12.80
CA LYS A 39 -4.72 5.83 12.09
C LYS A 39 -3.32 5.72 12.68
N THR A 40 -3.20 5.81 14.01
CA THR A 40 -1.92 5.69 14.71
C THR A 40 -1.27 4.33 14.48
N SER A 41 -2.07 3.26 14.56
CA SER A 41 -1.58 1.90 14.29
C SER A 41 -1.05 1.76 12.86
N TYR A 42 -1.78 2.29 11.87
CA TYR A 42 -1.34 2.31 10.47
C TYR A 42 -0.02 3.08 10.30
N LEU A 43 0.12 4.27 10.88
CA LEU A 43 1.35 5.08 10.75
C LEU A 43 2.57 4.35 11.33
N ILE A 44 2.44 3.69 12.49
CA ILE A 44 3.53 2.92 13.08
C ILE A 44 3.91 1.73 12.19
N ILE A 45 2.91 0.98 11.72
CA ILE A 45 3.12 -0.17 10.84
C ILE A 45 3.78 0.26 9.54
N LYS A 46 3.34 1.38 8.96
CA LYS A 46 3.88 1.93 7.72
C LYS A 46 5.38 2.19 7.82
N GLU A 47 5.86 2.82 8.90
CA GLU A 47 7.30 3.04 9.08
C GLU A 47 8.07 1.72 9.25
N GLN A 48 7.52 0.75 9.99
CA GLN A 48 8.14 -0.58 10.10
C GLN A 48 8.19 -1.32 8.76
N LEU A 49 7.16 -1.19 7.93
CA LEU A 49 7.15 -1.74 6.58
C LEU A 49 8.18 -1.06 5.69
N ARG A 50 8.36 0.26 5.77
CA ARG A 50 9.43 0.97 5.04
C ARG A 50 10.81 0.45 5.41
N GLU A 51 11.08 0.28 6.71
CA GLU A 51 12.37 -0.26 7.18
C GLU A 51 12.58 -1.71 6.74
N LEU A 52 11.53 -2.53 6.80
CA LEU A 52 11.61 -3.93 6.45
C LEU A 52 11.74 -4.14 4.95
N ILE A 53 10.91 -3.48 4.14
CA ILE A 53 10.83 -3.66 2.69
C ILE A 53 11.99 -2.93 2.01
N GLY A 54 12.28 -1.70 2.42
CA GLY A 54 13.16 -0.79 1.70
C GLY A 54 12.42 -0.12 0.55
N ASP A 55 13.06 -0.05 -0.60
CA ASP A 55 12.43 0.45 -1.83
C ASP A 55 11.49 -0.61 -2.40
N ILE A 56 10.18 -0.36 -2.25
CA ILE A 56 9.12 -1.26 -2.73
C ILE A 56 9.12 -1.41 -4.26
N THR A 57 9.72 -0.48 -5.01
CA THR A 57 9.81 -0.55 -6.48
C THR A 57 10.87 -1.54 -6.96
N GLU A 58 11.72 -2.05 -6.05
CA GLU A 58 12.73 -3.09 -6.34
C GLU A 58 12.21 -4.51 -6.10
N LEU A 59 10.97 -4.68 -5.61
CA LEU A 59 10.38 -5.99 -5.40
C LEU A 59 10.07 -6.69 -6.73
N SER A 60 10.08 -8.02 -6.72
CA SER A 60 9.63 -8.80 -7.89
C SER A 60 8.12 -8.66 -8.11
N ALA A 61 7.66 -9.02 -9.31
CA ALA A 61 6.23 -9.14 -9.62
C ALA A 61 5.47 -9.98 -8.57
N ASP A 62 5.96 -11.18 -8.24
CA ASP A 62 5.34 -12.07 -7.24
C ASP A 62 5.25 -11.41 -5.85
N GLU A 63 6.30 -10.71 -5.42
CA GLU A 63 6.32 -10.00 -4.14
C GLU A 63 5.32 -8.82 -4.14
N LEU A 64 5.17 -8.11 -5.25
CA LEU A 64 4.19 -7.05 -5.41
C LEU A 64 2.75 -7.60 -5.37
N GLU A 65 2.49 -8.72 -6.05
CA GLU A 65 1.20 -9.40 -6.00
C GLU A 65 0.85 -9.87 -4.58
N GLU A 66 1.83 -10.39 -3.82
CA GLU A 66 1.64 -10.72 -2.40
C GLU A 66 1.25 -9.50 -1.53
N LEU A 67 1.69 -8.31 -1.92
CA LEU A 67 1.32 -7.03 -1.29
C LEU A 67 0.00 -6.45 -1.84
N GLY A 68 -0.63 -7.13 -2.79
CA GLY A 68 -1.93 -6.76 -3.35
C GLY A 68 -1.86 -5.78 -4.52
N PHE A 69 -0.67 -5.50 -5.05
CA PHE A 69 -0.54 -4.83 -6.35
C PHE A 69 -1.18 -5.70 -7.42
N LYS A 70 -1.71 -5.04 -8.46
CA LYS A 70 -2.41 -5.74 -9.54
C LYS A 70 -1.97 -5.22 -10.88
N LYS A 71 -1.76 -6.11 -11.84
CA LYS A 71 -1.67 -5.70 -13.24
C LYS A 71 -2.95 -4.98 -13.66
N TRP A 72 -2.80 -3.92 -14.47
CA TRP A 72 -3.95 -3.24 -15.08
C TRP A 72 -4.73 -4.20 -16.00
N GLU A 73 -4.01 -4.93 -16.86
CA GLU A 73 -4.53 -5.95 -17.78
C GLU A 73 -3.52 -7.11 -17.85
N GLU A 74 -3.94 -8.29 -18.32
CA GLU A 74 -3.13 -9.51 -18.31
C GLU A 74 -1.77 -9.35 -19.02
N GLU A 75 -1.80 -8.69 -20.18
CA GLU A 75 -0.63 -8.39 -21.01
C GLU A 75 0.12 -7.11 -20.60
N SER A 76 -0.37 -6.40 -19.59
CA SER A 76 0.25 -5.16 -19.13
C SER A 76 1.41 -5.43 -18.17
N GLU A 77 2.47 -4.65 -18.33
CA GLU A 77 3.57 -4.59 -17.36
C GLU A 77 3.31 -3.56 -16.24
N LEU A 78 2.18 -2.83 -16.30
CA LEU A 78 1.81 -1.82 -15.33
C LEU A 78 1.15 -2.46 -14.11
N TYR A 79 1.82 -2.37 -12.95
CA TYR A 79 1.27 -2.78 -11.67
C TYR A 79 0.69 -1.59 -10.91
N LEU A 80 -0.63 -1.61 -10.75
CA LEU A 80 -1.40 -0.61 -10.02
C LEU A 80 -1.13 -0.71 -8.52
N ILE A 81 -1.00 0.46 -7.91
CA ILE A 81 -0.60 0.60 -6.51
C ILE A 81 -1.84 0.48 -5.61
N PRO A 82 -1.87 -0.44 -4.63
CA PRO A 82 -2.89 -0.44 -3.59
C PRO A 82 -2.87 0.89 -2.84
N LEU A 83 -4.03 1.46 -2.51
CA LEU A 83 -4.09 2.77 -1.84
C LEU A 83 -3.23 2.84 -0.58
N TRP A 84 -3.21 1.76 0.21
CA TRP A 84 -2.44 1.67 1.44
C TRP A 84 -0.91 1.71 1.22
N ALA A 85 -0.45 1.30 0.03
CA ALA A 85 0.96 1.18 -0.34
C ALA A 85 1.50 2.41 -1.10
N PHE A 86 0.63 3.31 -1.57
CA PHE A 86 1.04 4.56 -2.24
C PHE A 86 2.04 5.37 -1.40
N ASP A 87 1.80 5.36 -0.10
CA ASP A 87 2.58 6.03 0.91
C ASP A 87 3.95 5.37 1.17
N LEU A 88 4.17 4.16 0.65
CA LEU A 88 5.46 3.45 0.68
C LEU A 88 6.30 3.68 -0.58
N ILE A 89 5.70 4.22 -1.65
CA ILE A 89 6.43 4.55 -2.88
C ILE A 89 7.38 5.72 -2.58
N PRO A 90 8.68 5.60 -2.92
CA PRO A 90 9.63 6.69 -2.77
C PRO A 90 9.21 7.96 -3.55
N ASP A 91 9.51 9.12 -2.99
CA ASP A 91 9.43 10.35 -3.77
C ASP A 91 10.48 10.34 -4.89
N GLY A 92 10.13 10.89 -6.04
CA GLY A 92 10.94 10.83 -7.25
C GLY A 92 10.64 9.64 -8.17
N THR A 93 9.84 8.67 -7.74
CA THR A 93 9.37 7.58 -8.62
C THR A 93 8.45 8.12 -9.71
N GLU A 94 8.75 7.79 -10.97
CA GLU A 94 7.85 8.01 -12.11
C GLU A 94 6.74 6.96 -12.09
N LEU A 95 5.50 7.42 -12.05
CA LEU A 95 4.29 6.59 -12.15
C LEU A 95 3.62 6.80 -13.51
N GLU A 96 2.94 5.76 -13.97
CA GLU A 96 2.14 5.74 -15.19
C GLU A 96 0.67 5.51 -14.80
N CYS A 97 -0.23 6.34 -15.32
CA CYS A 97 -1.67 6.17 -15.20
C CYS A 97 -2.16 5.16 -16.24
N ILE A 98 -3.30 4.50 -15.99
CA ILE A 98 -3.92 3.56 -16.93
C ILE A 98 -4.28 4.18 -18.30
N ASP A 99 -4.42 5.50 -18.38
CA ASP A 99 -4.66 6.24 -19.63
C ASP A 99 -3.37 6.68 -20.35
N GLY A 100 -2.20 6.37 -19.77
CA GLY A 100 -0.88 6.67 -20.33
C GLY A 100 -0.21 7.93 -19.80
N ASP A 101 -0.88 8.71 -18.94
CA ASP A 101 -0.27 9.89 -18.31
C ASP A 101 0.86 9.52 -17.36
N LYS A 102 1.81 10.45 -17.17
CA LYS A 102 2.99 10.26 -16.31
C LYS A 102 3.06 11.32 -15.23
N ALA A 103 3.44 10.92 -14.02
CA ALA A 103 3.61 11.80 -12.87
C ALA A 103 4.78 11.37 -11.99
N ILE A 104 5.47 12.32 -11.38
CA ILE A 104 6.56 12.07 -10.43
C ILE A 104 6.02 12.20 -9.00
N LYS A 105 6.09 11.11 -8.23
CA LYS A 105 5.67 11.08 -6.83
C LYS A 105 6.42 12.12 -6.00
N GLY A 106 5.67 12.91 -5.21
CA GLY A 106 6.23 13.96 -4.36
C GLY A 106 6.48 15.29 -5.08
N LYS A 107 6.25 15.35 -6.40
CA LYS A 107 6.36 16.56 -7.20
C LYS A 107 5.05 16.92 -7.89
N ASP A 108 4.43 15.95 -8.54
CA ASP A 108 3.20 16.13 -9.32
C ASP A 108 1.98 15.68 -8.51
N GLU A 109 0.79 16.18 -8.87
CA GLU A 109 -0.48 15.75 -8.29
C GLU A 109 -0.85 14.37 -8.84
N ILE A 110 -1.22 13.45 -7.94
CA ILE A 110 -1.58 12.07 -8.29
C ILE A 110 -2.96 11.81 -7.71
N ASP A 111 -3.91 11.49 -8.58
CA ASP A 111 -5.26 11.11 -8.16
C ASP A 111 -5.24 9.77 -7.42
N LEU A 112 -5.76 9.77 -6.19
CA LEU A 112 -5.87 8.60 -5.32
C LEU A 112 -7.24 7.92 -5.41
N GLY A 113 -8.05 8.30 -6.40
CA GLY A 113 -9.27 7.59 -6.77
C GLY A 113 -8.97 6.09 -6.96
N THR A 114 -9.74 5.25 -6.26
CA THR A 114 -9.49 3.81 -6.27
C THR A 114 -10.49 3.06 -7.15
N LEU A 115 -9.98 2.10 -7.90
CA LEU A 115 -10.73 1.07 -8.59
C LEU A 115 -10.18 -0.29 -8.09
N PHE A 116 -11.06 -1.15 -7.58
CA PHE A 116 -10.68 -2.48 -7.09
C PHE A 116 -9.59 -2.51 -6.00
N GLY A 117 -9.52 -1.45 -5.18
CA GLY A 117 -8.57 -1.31 -4.08
C GLY A 117 -7.19 -0.74 -4.46
N CYS A 118 -6.96 -0.48 -5.75
CA CYS A 118 -5.75 0.17 -6.26
C CYS A 118 -6.09 1.55 -6.83
N ILE A 119 -5.12 2.46 -6.82
CA ILE A 119 -5.22 3.73 -7.56
C ILE A 119 -4.99 3.47 -9.05
N ALA A 120 -5.46 4.37 -9.91
CA ALA A 120 -5.27 4.28 -11.37
C ALA A 120 -3.81 4.49 -11.83
N TRP A 121 -2.87 4.55 -10.89
CA TRP A 121 -1.46 4.78 -11.11
C TRP A 121 -0.64 3.57 -10.68
N GLY A 122 0.42 3.31 -11.44
CA GLY A 122 1.30 2.18 -11.21
C GLY A 122 2.73 2.43 -11.65
N PHE A 123 3.56 1.40 -11.55
CA PHE A 123 4.89 1.37 -12.14
C PHE A 123 5.16 -0.01 -12.75
N LYS A 124 6.21 -0.10 -13.56
CA LYS A 124 6.65 -1.35 -14.17
C LYS A 124 7.74 -1.97 -13.26
N PRO A 125 7.56 -3.20 -12.75
CA PRO A 125 8.56 -3.84 -11.90
C PRO A 125 9.89 -3.96 -12.62
N LYS A 126 11.01 -3.84 -11.87
CA LYS A 126 12.34 -4.02 -12.45
C LYS A 126 12.65 -5.45 -12.88
N TYR A 127 11.98 -6.42 -12.26
CA TYR A 127 12.19 -7.84 -12.47
C TYR A 127 10.85 -8.53 -12.74
N ASN A 128 10.70 -9.06 -13.96
CA ASN A 128 9.62 -9.95 -14.38
C ASN A 128 10.08 -11.41 -14.33
#